data_AF-A0A0F9JQS7-F1
#
_entry.id   AF-A0A0F9JQS7-F1
#
_cell.length_a   1.000
_cell.length_b   1.000
_cell.length_c   1.000
_cell.angle_alpha   90.00
_cell.angle_beta   90.00
_cell.angle_gamma   90.00
#
_symmetry.space_group_name_H-M   'P 1'
#
loop_
_entity.id
_entity.type
_entity.pdbx_description
1 polymer ?
#
loop_
_entity_poly.entity_id
_entity_poly.type
_entity_poly.pdbx_seq_one_letter_code
_entity_poly.pdbx_strand_id
1 'polypeptide(L)'
;MDATRISMGRLLNYLFEVTQRFGMETRTELILLQRTMVVVEGVSRSLNPQINIWEVARPIVEDYIRDNIGPKALLRDLTRTAHVLSRFGPKLPQIAEEALMRQSRRPEPPYRRSPWQTAGLIGLGAAGAAAFFLLGQALA
;
A
#
# COMPACT_ATOMS: atom_id res chain seq x y z
N MET A 1 -11.60 43.16 -11.06
CA MET A 1 -12.48 42.54 -10.05
C MET A 1 -11.71 42.51 -8.74
N ASP A 2 -12.19 43.18 -7.70
CA ASP A 2 -11.48 43.32 -6.41
C ASP A 2 -11.48 41.99 -5.65
N ALA A 3 -10.43 41.19 -5.85
CA ALA A 3 -10.26 39.89 -5.20
C ALA A 3 -10.21 39.99 -3.66
N THR A 4 -9.92 41.17 -3.11
CA THR A 4 -9.90 41.46 -1.66
C THR A 4 -11.23 41.14 -0.94
N ARG A 5 -12.37 41.21 -1.66
CA ARG A 5 -13.70 40.92 -1.10
C ARG A 5 -14.15 39.47 -1.33
N ILE A 6 -13.43 38.71 -2.17
CA ILE A 6 -13.76 37.32 -2.47
C ILE A 6 -13.13 36.44 -1.38
N SER A 7 -13.97 35.67 -0.69
CA SER A 7 -13.51 34.70 0.31
C SER A 7 -13.21 33.37 -0.36
N MET A 8 -12.06 32.79 -0.02
CA MET A 8 -11.68 31.47 -0.51
C MET A 8 -12.60 30.39 0.07
N GLY A 9 -12.95 30.50 1.36
CA GLY A 9 -13.89 29.58 2.00
C GLY A 9 -15.28 29.59 1.34
N ARG A 10 -15.79 30.77 0.95
CA ARG A 10 -17.07 30.88 0.22
C ARG A 10 -17.00 30.28 -1.18
N LEU A 11 -15.89 30.52 -1.90
CA LEU A 11 -15.69 29.95 -3.22
C LEU A 11 -15.66 28.41 -3.17
N LEU A 12 -14.88 27.84 -2.25
CA LEU A 12 -14.80 26.39 -2.10
C LEU A 12 -16.15 25.78 -1.70
N ASN A 13 -16.90 26.44 -0.81
CA ASN A 13 -18.25 26.00 -0.46
C ASN A 13 -19.18 25.95 -1.68
N TYR A 14 -19.11 26.99 -2.53
CA TYR A 14 -19.89 27.03 -3.76
C TYR A 14 -19.48 25.92 -4.74
N LEU A 15 -18.18 25.65 -4.88
CA LEU A 15 -17.70 24.54 -5.72
C LEU A 15 -18.24 23.20 -5.22
N PHE A 16 -18.19 22.93 -3.90
CA PHE A 16 -18.75 21.68 -3.37
C PHE A 16 -20.25 21.58 -3.56
N GLU A 17 -20.99 22.65 -3.30
CA GLU A 17 -22.45 22.70 -3.51
C GLU A 17 -22.81 22.38 -4.95
N VAL A 18 -22.10 22.97 -5.92
CA VAL A 18 -22.31 22.67 -7.35
C VAL A 18 -21.99 21.21 -7.63
N THR A 19 -20.87 20.67 -7.15
CA THR A 19 -20.51 19.27 -7.40
C THR A 19 -21.49 18.26 -6.79
N GLN A 20 -22.02 18.55 -5.60
CA GLN A 20 -23.05 17.74 -4.94
C GLN A 20 -24.35 17.70 -5.76
N ARG A 21 -24.73 18.83 -6.39
CA ARG A 21 -25.90 18.88 -7.27
C ARG A 21 -25.77 17.96 -8.50
N PHE A 22 -24.54 17.63 -8.91
CA PHE A 22 -24.25 16.66 -9.97
C PHE A 22 -24.06 15.22 -9.45
N GLY A 23 -24.39 14.94 -8.19
CA GLY A 23 -24.34 13.59 -7.61
C GLY A 23 -22.94 13.09 -7.26
N MET A 24 -21.95 13.97 -7.15
CA MET A 24 -20.62 13.59 -6.68
C MET A 24 -20.61 13.39 -5.16
N GLU A 25 -20.02 12.30 -4.68
CA GLU A 25 -19.80 12.07 -3.25
C GLU A 25 -18.84 13.12 -2.69
N THR A 26 -19.23 13.75 -1.57
CA THR A 26 -18.37 14.73 -0.90
C THR A 26 -17.39 14.02 0.01
N ARG A 27 -16.09 14.18 -0.29
CA ARG A 27 -15.00 13.66 0.52
C ARG A 27 -14.86 14.46 1.82
N THR A 28 -14.87 13.79 2.97
CA THR A 28 -14.77 14.42 4.31
C THR A 28 -13.49 15.25 4.48
N GLU A 29 -12.39 14.81 3.89
CA GLU A 29 -11.09 15.50 3.91
C GLU A 29 -11.18 16.90 3.30
N LEU A 30 -12.05 17.09 2.29
CA LEU A 30 -12.27 18.38 1.64
C LEU A 30 -13.07 19.34 2.53
N ILE A 31 -14.01 18.82 3.33
CA ILE A 31 -14.76 19.59 4.33
C ILE A 31 -13.81 20.07 5.44
N LEU A 32 -12.89 19.21 5.88
CA LEU A 32 -11.88 19.58 6.88
C LEU A 32 -10.95 20.68 6.34
N LEU A 33 -10.50 20.54 5.10
CA LEU A 33 -9.71 21.56 4.41
C LEU A 33 -10.47 22.90 4.36
N GLN A 34 -11.74 22.89 3.98
CA GLN A 34 -12.59 24.09 4.00
C GLN A 34 -12.67 24.73 5.39
N ARG A 35 -12.87 23.94 6.46
CA ARG A 35 -12.87 24.46 7.84
C ARG A 35 -11.54 25.13 8.17
N THR A 36 -10.41 24.50 7.86
CA THR A 36 -9.09 25.09 8.12
C THR A 36 -8.88 26.37 7.32
N MET A 37 -9.29 26.41 6.04
CA MET A 37 -9.18 27.63 5.22
C MET A 37 -10.05 28.77 5.74
N VAL A 38 -11.28 28.49 6.18
CA VAL A 38 -12.16 29.51 6.77
C VAL A 38 -11.57 30.07 8.06
N VAL A 39 -10.98 29.23 8.91
CA VAL A 39 -10.32 29.67 10.15
C VAL A 39 -9.11 30.54 9.81
N VAL A 40 -8.24 30.10 8.90
CA VAL A 40 -7.06 30.88 8.47
C VAL A 40 -7.46 32.21 7.85
N GLU A 41 -8.48 32.22 6.98
CA GLU A 41 -9.02 33.46 6.41
C GLU A 41 -9.59 34.39 7.49
N GLY A 42 -10.33 33.85 8.45
CA GLY A 42 -10.91 34.61 9.56
C GLY A 42 -9.86 35.26 10.45
N VAL A 43 -8.81 34.51 10.81
CA VAL A 43 -7.66 35.03 11.59
C VAL A 43 -6.89 36.08 10.78
N SER A 44 -6.66 35.83 9.49
CA SER A 44 -5.92 36.78 8.64
C SER A 44 -6.67 38.09 8.45
N ARG A 45 -8.00 38.03 8.25
CA ARG A 45 -8.86 39.20 8.08
C ARG A 45 -9.09 39.97 9.38
N SER A 46 -9.00 39.34 10.56
CA SER A 46 -9.07 40.07 11.83
C SER A 46 -7.83 40.92 12.07
N LEU A 47 -6.67 40.52 11.53
CA LEU A 47 -5.42 41.28 11.58
C LEU A 47 -5.33 42.34 10.47
N ASN A 48 -5.70 41.98 9.24
CA ASN A 48 -5.73 42.90 8.09
C ASN A 48 -7.04 42.73 7.31
N PRO A 49 -8.01 43.64 7.47
CA PRO A 49 -9.32 43.53 6.81
C PRO A 49 -9.27 43.56 5.28
N GLN A 50 -8.22 44.14 4.70
CA GLN A 50 -8.02 44.27 3.25
C GLN A 50 -7.02 43.24 2.71
N ILE A 51 -6.77 42.15 3.43
CA ILE A 51 -5.87 41.09 2.96
C ILE A 51 -6.48 40.33 1.77
N ASN A 52 -5.69 40.14 0.71
CA ASN A 52 -6.04 39.27 -0.41
C ASN A 52 -5.37 37.90 -0.22
N ILE A 53 -6.16 36.90 0.19
CA ILE A 53 -5.67 35.55 0.47
C ILE A 53 -5.04 34.88 -0.78
N TRP A 54 -5.52 35.19 -1.99
CA TRP A 54 -4.97 34.64 -3.22
C TRP A 54 -3.56 35.13 -3.53
N GLU A 55 -3.31 36.43 -3.33
CA GLU A 55 -1.99 37.02 -3.52
C GLU A 55 -0.99 36.49 -2.49
N VAL A 56 -1.42 36.35 -1.24
CA VAL A 56 -0.59 35.80 -0.16
C VAL A 56 -0.26 34.32 -0.40
N ALA A 57 -1.20 33.54 -0.93
CA ALA A 57 -0.99 32.12 -1.21
C ALA A 57 -0.13 31.86 -2.46
N ARG A 58 -0.08 32.79 -3.43
CA ARG A 58 0.64 32.62 -4.70
C ARG A 58 2.09 32.13 -4.54
N PRO A 59 2.98 32.83 -3.80
CA PRO A 59 4.39 32.40 -3.71
C PRO A 59 4.53 31.02 -3.08
N ILE A 60 3.69 30.68 -2.10
CA ILE A 60 3.71 29.38 -1.41
C ILE A 60 3.37 28.25 -2.41
N VAL A 61 2.34 28.46 -3.24
CA VAL A 61 1.94 27.49 -4.25
C VAL A 61 2.98 27.40 -5.37
N GLU A 62 3.54 28.54 -5.80
CA GLU A 62 4.58 28.58 -6.83
C GLU A 62 5.84 27.82 -6.40
N ASP A 63 6.30 28.04 -5.17
CA ASP A 63 7.41 27.32 -4.58
C ASP A 63 7.13 25.82 -4.47
N TYR A 64 5.93 25.45 -3.99
CA TYR A 64 5.52 24.04 -3.92
C TYR A 64 5.50 23.35 -5.28
N ILE A 65 4.92 24.00 -6.30
CA ILE A 65 4.88 23.47 -7.66
C ILE A 65 6.29 23.30 -8.19
N ARG A 66 7.15 24.31 -8.04
CA ARG A 66 8.54 24.27 -8.50
C ARG A 66 9.32 23.10 -7.87
N ASP A 67 9.09 22.83 -6.59
CA ASP A 67 9.87 21.85 -5.83
C ASP A 67 9.30 20.41 -5.87
N ASN A 68 7.99 20.25 -6.09
CA ASN A 68 7.31 18.95 -6.01
C ASN A 68 6.72 18.47 -7.35
N ILE A 69 6.38 19.38 -8.26
CA ILE A 69 5.79 19.05 -9.57
C ILE A 69 6.72 19.45 -10.73
N GLY A 70 7.72 20.30 -10.46
CA GLY A 70 8.66 20.79 -11.45
C GLY A 70 9.63 19.75 -12.02
N PRO A 71 10.43 20.12 -13.04
CA PRO A 71 11.37 19.21 -13.71
C PRO A 71 12.43 18.63 -12.75
N LYS A 72 12.79 19.39 -11.70
CA LYS A 72 13.68 18.91 -10.64
C LYS A 72 13.08 17.76 -9.84
N ALA A 73 11.78 17.83 -9.54
CA ALA A 73 11.07 16.75 -8.85
C ALA A 73 11.03 15.51 -9.75
N LEU A 74 10.71 15.68 -11.03
CA LEU A 74 10.73 14.60 -12.00
C LEU A 74 12.11 13.92 -12.10
N LEU A 75 13.19 14.69 -12.21
CA LEU A 75 14.56 14.16 -12.22
C LEU A 75 14.89 13.41 -10.91
N ARG A 76 14.48 13.95 -9.76
CA ARG A 76 14.65 13.28 -8.46
C ARG A 76 13.89 11.96 -8.40
N ASP A 77 12.67 11.92 -8.92
CA ASP A 77 11.83 10.72 -8.89
C ASP A 77 12.35 9.67 -9.89
N LEU A 78 12.81 10.09 -11.06
CA LEU A 78 13.47 9.23 -12.04
C LEU A 78 14.77 8.64 -11.49
N THR A 79 15.64 9.46 -10.88
CA THR A 79 16.89 8.97 -10.28
C THR A 79 16.62 8.01 -9.12
N ARG A 80 15.65 8.32 -8.26
CA ARG A 80 15.21 7.41 -7.19
C ARG A 80 14.70 6.09 -7.74
N THR A 81 13.84 6.14 -8.75
CA THR A 81 13.29 4.95 -9.41
C THR A 81 14.38 4.14 -10.09
N ALA A 82 15.31 4.79 -10.80
CA ALA A 82 16.45 4.16 -11.44
C ALA A 82 17.38 3.50 -10.42
N HIS A 83 17.59 4.11 -9.25
CA HIS A 83 18.43 3.53 -8.21
C HIS A 83 17.80 2.31 -7.53
N VAL A 84 16.49 2.36 -7.30
CA VAL A 84 15.71 1.19 -6.87
C VAL A 84 15.80 0.10 -7.94
N LEU A 85 15.56 0.44 -9.21
CA LEU A 85 15.62 -0.51 -10.31
C LEU A 85 17.03 -1.07 -10.54
N SER A 86 18.11 -0.31 -10.30
CA SER A 86 19.47 -0.83 -10.39
C SER A 86 19.76 -1.83 -9.27
N ARG A 87 19.18 -1.62 -8.07
CA ARG A 87 19.40 -2.49 -6.91
C ARG A 87 18.56 -3.76 -6.96
N PHE A 88 17.33 -3.68 -7.49
CA PHE A 88 16.40 -4.81 -7.56
C PHE A 88 16.35 -5.46 -8.94
N GLY A 89 16.73 -4.75 -10.00
CA GLY A 89 16.73 -5.19 -11.39
C GLY A 89 17.43 -6.53 -11.64
N PRO A 90 18.65 -6.75 -11.11
CA PRO A 90 19.33 -8.04 -11.25
C PRO A 90 18.58 -9.21 -10.60
N LYS A 91 17.70 -8.95 -9.63
CA LYS A 91 16.89 -9.95 -8.93
C LYS A 91 15.51 -10.17 -9.57
N LEU A 92 15.03 -9.23 -10.40
CA LEU A 92 13.77 -9.37 -11.12
C LEU A 92 13.68 -10.64 -12.00
N PRO A 93 14.69 -11.02 -12.81
CA PRO A 93 14.60 -12.23 -13.61
C PRO A 93 14.52 -13.49 -12.74
N GLN A 94 15.24 -13.55 -11.61
CA GLN A 94 15.14 -14.67 -10.66
C GLN A 94 13.74 -14.77 -10.05
N ILE A 95 13.15 -13.65 -9.64
CA ILE A 95 11.78 -13.62 -9.09
C ILE A 95 10.74 -14.03 -10.15
N ALA A 96 10.91 -13.57 -11.39
CA ALA A 96 10.04 -13.94 -12.50
C ALA A 96 10.16 -15.43 -12.84
N GLU A 97 11.38 -15.97 -12.88
CA GLU A 97 11.66 -17.38 -13.11
C GLU A 97 11.08 -18.26 -12.00
N GLU A 98 11.25 -17.88 -10.74
CA GLU A 98 10.62 -18.59 -9.62
C GLU A 98 9.08 -18.55 -9.69
N ALA A 99 8.48 -17.43 -10.05
CA ALA A 99 7.03 -17.31 -10.20
C ALA A 99 6.51 -18.21 -11.35
N LEU A 100 7.22 -18.21 -12.50
CA LEU A 100 6.95 -19.08 -13.64
C LEU A 100 7.13 -20.56 -13.28
N MET A 101 8.18 -20.92 -12.54
CA MET A 101 8.43 -22.30 -12.08
C MET A 101 7.37 -22.77 -11.08
N ARG A 102 6.89 -21.90 -10.18
CA ARG A 102 5.78 -22.25 -9.28
C ARG A 102 4.47 -22.46 -10.04
N GLN A 103 4.24 -21.70 -11.11
CA GLN A 103 3.06 -21.86 -11.94
C GLN A 103 3.16 -23.07 -12.88
N SER A 104 4.36 -23.40 -13.35
CA SER A 104 4.62 -24.54 -14.24
C SER A 104 4.74 -25.87 -13.50
N ARG A 105 5.20 -25.87 -12.24
CA ARG A 105 5.03 -26.99 -11.32
C ARG A 105 3.55 -27.16 -11.02
N ARG A 106 2.87 -27.95 -11.86
CA ARG A 106 1.67 -28.69 -11.41
C ARG A 106 2.04 -29.31 -10.06
N PRO A 107 1.21 -29.14 -9.01
CA PRO A 107 1.48 -29.79 -7.75
C PRO A 107 1.62 -31.28 -8.04
N GLU A 108 2.82 -31.85 -7.82
CA GLU A 108 2.99 -33.29 -7.87
C GLU A 108 1.93 -33.87 -6.93
N PRO A 109 1.08 -34.79 -7.41
CA PRO A 109 0.06 -35.38 -6.56
C PRO A 109 0.79 -35.92 -5.33
N PRO A 110 0.41 -35.51 -4.10
CA PRO A 110 1.10 -35.96 -2.91
C PRO A 110 1.09 -37.48 -2.95
N TYR A 111 2.28 -38.10 -2.90
CA TYR A 111 2.42 -39.55 -2.86
C TYR A 111 1.63 -40.05 -1.65
N ARG A 112 0.38 -40.49 -1.88
CA ARG A 112 -0.48 -41.11 -0.87
C ARG A 112 0.21 -42.42 -0.49
N ARG A 113 1.06 -42.38 0.55
CA ARG A 113 1.51 -43.60 1.22
C ARG A 113 0.26 -44.32 1.68
N SER A 114 0.01 -45.47 1.06
CA SER A 114 -1.14 -46.31 1.40
C SER A 114 -1.05 -46.67 2.88
N PRO A 115 -2.11 -46.43 3.68
CA PRO A 115 -2.12 -46.75 5.11
C PRO A 115 -1.88 -48.25 5.37
N TRP A 116 -2.10 -49.10 4.36
CA TRP A 116 -1.84 -50.53 4.40
C TRP A 116 -0.34 -50.89 4.37
N GLN A 117 0.52 -50.05 3.77
CA GLN A 117 1.98 -50.28 3.81
C GLN A 117 2.58 -49.89 5.17
N THR A 118 2.12 -48.78 5.76
CA THR A 118 2.53 -48.40 7.13
C THR A 118 1.98 -49.37 8.17
N ALA A 119 0.75 -49.84 8.01
CA ALA A 119 0.19 -50.88 8.88
C ALA A 119 0.96 -52.20 8.75
N GLY A 120 1.36 -52.59 7.53
CA GLY A 120 2.20 -53.77 7.30
C GLY A 120 3.57 -53.68 7.97
N LEU A 121 4.24 -52.53 7.87
CA LEU A 121 5.55 -52.28 8.51
C LEU A 121 5.47 -52.26 10.03
N ILE A 122 4.43 -51.62 10.60
CA ILE A 122 4.21 -51.59 12.05
C ILE A 122 3.85 -52.99 12.57
N GLY A 123 3.01 -53.74 11.83
CA GLY A 123 2.63 -55.11 12.18
C GLY A 123 3.82 -56.08 12.16
N LEU A 124 4.68 -56.01 11.14
CA LEU A 124 5.91 -56.80 11.06
C LEU A 124 6.89 -56.49 12.19
N GLY A 125 7.06 -55.21 12.54
CA GLY A 125 7.90 -54.79 13.65
C GLY A 125 7.41 -55.31 15.01
N ALA A 126 6.09 -55.24 15.25
CA ALA A 126 5.48 -55.75 16.48
C ALA A 126 5.60 -57.28 16.62
N ALA A 127 5.40 -58.02 15.52
CA ALA A 127 5.56 -59.47 15.52
C ALA A 127 7.01 -59.90 15.79
N GLY A 128 7.99 -59.21 15.20
CA GLY A 128 9.41 -59.46 15.46
C GLY A 128 9.81 -59.19 16.91
N ALA A 129 9.34 -58.10 17.50
CA ALA A 129 9.60 -57.77 18.91
C ALA A 129 8.96 -58.78 19.87
N ALA A 130 7.73 -59.24 19.60
CA ALA A 130 7.05 -60.26 20.40
C ALA A 130 7.76 -61.62 20.32
N ALA A 131 8.21 -62.02 19.11
CA ALA A 131 8.98 -63.26 18.93
C ALA A 131 10.33 -63.19 19.67
N PHE A 132 11.02 -62.06 19.61
CA PHE A 132 12.27 -61.84 20.35
C PHE A 132 12.06 -61.88 21.87
N PHE A 133 10.98 -61.29 22.37
CA PHE A 133 10.63 -61.29 23.79
C PHE A 133 10.28 -62.69 24.31
N LEU A 134 9.54 -63.49 23.54
CA LEU A 134 9.20 -64.88 23.89
C LEU A 134 10.43 -65.81 23.85
N LEU A 135 11.34 -65.62 22.89
CA LEU A 135 12.62 -66.34 22.85
C LEU A 135 13.51 -65.97 24.05
N GLY A 136 13.47 -64.72 24.49
CA GLY A 136 14.18 -64.26 25.69
C GLY A 136 13.64 -64.86 27.00
N GLN A 137 12.33 -65.11 27.09
CA GLN A 137 11.74 -65.78 28.26
C GLN A 137 11.96 -67.31 28.28
N ALA A 138 12.20 -67.94 27.12
CA ALA A 138 12.43 -69.38 27.04
C ALA A 138 13.89 -69.80 27.29
N LEU A 139 14.83 -68.84 27.33
CA LEU A 139 16.26 -69.07 27.57
C LEU A 139 16.75 -68.63 28.98
N ALA A 140 15.84 -68.19 29.85
CA ALA A 140 16.08 -67.81 31.25
C ALA A 140 15.38 -68.79 32.20
#